data_AF-A0A7R9VXR5-F1
#
_entry.id   AF-A0A7R9VXR5-F1
#
_cell.length_a   1.000
_cell.length_b   1.000
_cell.length_c   1.000
_cell.angle_alpha   90.00
_cell.angle_beta   90.00
_cell.angle_gamma   90.00
#
_symmetry.space_group_name_H-M   'P 1'
#
loop_
_entity.id
_entity.type
_entity.pdbx_description
1 polymer ?
#
loop_
_entity_poly.entity_id
_entity_poly.type
_entity_poly.pdbx_seq_one_letter_code
_entity_poly.pdbx_strand_id
1 'polypeptide(L)'
;QLPPSFRFKVGLEIGDAEYASYGILHRLLIQLHCGALDISSLIEEHQQYVPTVVAAAKDMVMATYQASLNLAGDSPDPSRLNGRAMTEDDLLQRLAEKNNPISEYYFRMSAACVAYLFG
;
A
#
# COMPACT_ATOMS: atom_id res chain seq x y z
N GLN A 1 -19.90 27.01 -34.63
CA GLN A 1 -20.04 26.86 -33.17
C GLN A 1 -20.15 25.37 -32.88
N LEU A 2 -19.14 24.78 -32.24
CA LEU A 2 -19.17 23.37 -31.83
C LEU A 2 -20.01 23.22 -30.55
N PRO A 3 -20.79 22.14 -30.39
CA PRO A 3 -21.68 21.96 -29.25
C PRO A 3 -20.87 21.79 -27.93
N PRO A 4 -21.47 22.15 -26.78
CA PRO A 4 -20.79 22.10 -25.50
C PRO A 4 -20.39 20.66 -25.20
N SER A 5 -19.11 20.49 -24.85
CA SER A 5 -18.46 19.24 -24.50
C SER A 5 -19.39 18.31 -23.70
N PHE A 6 -19.72 17.15 -24.28
CA PHE A 6 -20.24 16.01 -23.53
C PHE A 6 -19.18 15.65 -22.48
N ARG A 7 -19.37 16.09 -21.24
CA ARG A 7 -18.61 15.58 -20.10
C ARG A 7 -19.19 14.21 -19.78
N PHE A 8 -18.56 13.14 -20.26
CA PHE A 8 -18.85 11.80 -19.78
C PHE A 8 -18.43 11.73 -18.30
N LYS A 9 -19.39 11.87 -17.39
CA LYS A 9 -19.23 11.37 -16.02
C LYS A 9 -19.39 9.86 -16.10
N VAL A 10 -18.30 9.16 -16.35
CA VAL A 10 -18.26 7.72 -16.06
C VAL A 10 -18.27 7.64 -14.53
N GLY A 11 -19.43 7.33 -13.96
CA GLY A 11 -19.49 6.97 -12.55
C GLY A 11 -18.76 5.66 -12.41
N LEU A 12 -17.57 5.68 -11.80
CA LEU A 12 -16.94 4.45 -11.32
C LEU A 12 -17.91 3.83 -10.32
N GLU A 13 -18.35 2.61 -10.57
CA GLU A 13 -19.09 1.86 -9.57
C GLU A 13 -18.15 1.51 -8.41
N ILE A 14 -18.70 1.24 -7.23
CA ILE A 14 -17.90 0.89 -6.05
C ILE A 14 -16.99 -0.32 -6.37
N GLY A 15 -17.49 -1.28 -7.13
CA GLY A 15 -16.72 -2.44 -7.58
C GLY A 15 -15.53 -2.09 -8.47
N ASP A 16 -15.62 -1.06 -9.32
CA ASP A 16 -14.50 -0.63 -10.16
C ASP A 16 -13.39 -0.01 -9.32
N ALA A 17 -13.75 0.77 -8.30
CA ALA A 17 -12.81 1.41 -7.39
C ALA A 17 -12.09 0.37 -6.51
N GLU A 18 -12.82 -0.63 -6.03
CA GLU A 18 -12.25 -1.76 -5.28
C GLU A 18 -11.32 -2.59 -6.17
N TYR A 19 -11.76 -2.95 -7.37
CA TYR A 19 -10.95 -3.70 -8.33
C TYR A 19 -9.66 -2.97 -8.70
N ALA A 20 -9.74 -1.67 -9.00
CA ALA A 20 -8.56 -0.84 -9.25
C ALA A 20 -7.61 -0.79 -8.06
N SER A 21 -8.16 -0.69 -6.83
CA SER A 21 -7.37 -0.68 -5.60
C SER A 21 -6.61 -2.00 -5.38
N TYR A 22 -7.24 -3.15 -5.68
CA TYR A 22 -6.56 -4.45 -5.67
C TYR A 22 -5.48 -4.57 -6.75
N GLY A 23 -5.72 -4.00 -7.94
CA GLY A 23 -4.73 -3.95 -9.01
C GLY A 23 -3.47 -3.16 -8.61
N ILE A 24 -3.67 -1.99 -7.99
CA ILE A 24 -2.59 -1.17 -7.44
C ILE A 24 -1.81 -1.95 -6.38
N LEU A 25 -2.53 -2.57 -5.43
CA LEU A 25 -1.90 -3.35 -4.36
C LEU A 25 -1.02 -4.49 -4.91
N HIS A 26 -1.56 -5.29 -5.83
CA HIS A 26 -0.81 -6.39 -6.44
C HIS A 26 0.45 -5.89 -7.16
N ARG A 27 0.35 -4.79 -7.89
CA ARG A 27 1.49 -4.19 -8.58
C ARG A 27 2.61 -3.81 -7.60
N LEU A 28 2.27 -3.09 -6.52
CA LEU A 28 3.24 -2.65 -5.51
C LEU A 28 3.88 -3.84 -4.78
N LEU A 29 3.09 -4.84 -4.41
CA LEU A 29 3.58 -6.06 -3.75
C LEU A 29 4.53 -6.86 -4.64
N ILE A 30 4.17 -7.06 -5.91
CA ILE A 30 5.02 -7.79 -6.86
C ILE A 30 6.35 -7.06 -7.04
N GLN A 31 6.32 -5.73 -7.18
CA GLN A 31 7.56 -4.96 -7.28
C GLN A 31 8.44 -5.10 -6.02
N LEU A 32 7.83 -5.01 -4.83
CA LEU A 32 8.52 -5.15 -3.55
C LEU A 32 9.16 -6.54 -3.37
N HIS A 33 8.41 -7.60 -3.64
CA HIS A 33 8.83 -8.97 -3.28
C HIS A 33 9.55 -9.71 -4.41
N CYS A 34 9.32 -9.35 -5.67
CA CYS A 34 9.95 -10.00 -6.82
C CYS A 34 11.11 -9.19 -7.43
N GLY A 35 11.43 -8.02 -6.88
CA GLY A 35 12.61 -7.24 -7.28
C GLY A 35 12.51 -6.59 -8.67
N ALA A 36 11.30 -6.21 -9.09
CA ALA A 36 11.08 -5.68 -10.44
C ALA A 36 11.56 -4.22 -10.62
N LEU A 37 11.80 -3.48 -9.54
CA LEU A 37 12.23 -2.08 -9.54
C LEU A 37 13.30 -1.81 -8.47
N ASP A 38 14.07 -0.75 -8.65
CA ASP A 38 14.83 -0.16 -7.55
C ASP A 38 13.88 0.40 -6.48
N ILE A 39 14.34 0.38 -5.23
CA ILE A 39 13.51 0.76 -4.07
C ILE A 39 13.07 2.23 -4.13
N SER A 40 13.86 3.13 -4.71
CA SER A 40 13.52 4.55 -4.81
C SER A 40 12.32 4.76 -5.74
N SER A 41 12.33 4.13 -6.93
CA SER A 41 11.20 4.15 -7.85
C SER A 41 9.93 3.57 -7.22
N LEU A 42 10.06 2.49 -6.44
CA LEU A 42 8.93 1.90 -5.72
C LEU A 42 8.35 2.85 -4.66
N ILE A 43 9.20 3.58 -3.95
CA ILE A 43 8.77 4.59 -2.96
C ILE A 43 7.99 5.72 -3.63
N GLU A 44 8.50 6.24 -4.75
CA GLU A 44 7.82 7.29 -5.53
C GLU A 44 6.46 6.80 -6.04
N GLU A 45 6.39 5.56 -6.52
CA GLU A 45 5.16 4.96 -7.00
C GLU A 45 4.13 4.81 -5.86
N HIS A 46 4.55 4.36 -4.66
CA HIS A 46 3.67 4.34 -3.48
C HIS A 46 3.12 5.73 -3.16
N GLN A 47 3.94 6.79 -3.20
CA GLN A 47 3.50 8.15 -2.88
C GLN A 47 2.41 8.67 -3.81
N GLN A 48 2.37 8.22 -5.07
CA GLN A 48 1.31 8.57 -6.01
C GLN A 48 -0.02 7.94 -5.63
N TYR A 49 0.03 6.73 -5.08
CA TYR A 49 -1.17 5.98 -4.72
C TYR A 49 -1.65 6.28 -3.32
N VAL A 50 -0.79 6.59 -2.33
CA VAL A 50 -1.17 6.87 -0.92
C VAL A 50 -2.37 7.84 -0.79
N PRO A 51 -2.47 8.95 -1.55
CA PRO A 51 -3.63 9.85 -1.50
C PRO A 51 -4.91 9.24 -2.10
N THR A 52 -4.74 8.32 -3.04
CA THR A 52 -5.81 7.75 -3.88
C THR A 52 -6.23 6.35 -3.42
N VAL A 53 -5.50 5.72 -2.50
CA VAL A 53 -5.86 4.38 -1.99
C VAL A 53 -7.21 4.52 -1.32
N VAL A 54 -8.21 4.01 -2.03
CA VAL A 54 -9.60 3.99 -1.62
C VAL A 54 -9.65 3.29 -0.27
N ALA A 55 -10.55 3.73 0.60
CA ALA A 55 -10.70 3.26 1.98
C ALA A 55 -10.63 1.71 2.14
N ALA A 56 -10.91 0.95 1.07
CA ALA A 56 -10.83 -0.50 0.98
C ALA A 56 -9.42 -1.11 1.10
N ALA A 57 -8.37 -0.50 0.53
CA ALA A 57 -7.02 -1.13 0.45
C ALA A 57 -5.92 -0.36 1.19
N LYS A 58 -6.28 0.73 1.87
CA LYS A 58 -5.34 1.66 2.51
C LYS A 58 -4.34 0.93 3.42
N ASP A 59 -4.83 0.05 4.28
CA ASP A 59 -4.02 -0.64 5.29
C ASP A 59 -2.89 -1.47 4.66
N MET A 60 -3.19 -2.19 3.57
CA MET A 60 -2.22 -3.02 2.86
C MET A 60 -1.16 -2.18 2.14
N VAL A 61 -1.58 -1.10 1.47
CA VAL A 61 -0.65 -0.20 0.76
C VAL A 61 0.25 0.54 1.75
N MET A 62 -0.25 0.91 2.94
CA MET A 62 0.58 1.54 3.96
C MET A 62 1.63 0.58 4.52
N ALA A 63 1.28 -0.70 4.70
CA ALA A 63 2.24 -1.72 5.15
C ALA A 63 3.37 -1.95 4.13
N THR A 64 3.03 -2.08 2.84
CA THR A 64 4.04 -2.21 1.78
C THR A 64 4.86 -0.94 1.59
N TYR A 65 4.24 0.23 1.76
CA TYR A 65 4.95 1.50 1.70
C TYR A 65 5.98 1.58 2.83
N GLN A 66 5.58 1.29 4.06
CA GLN A 66 6.50 1.30 5.20
C GLN A 66 7.62 0.26 5.01
N ALA A 67 7.32 -0.94 4.53
CA ALA A 67 8.35 -1.94 4.21
C ALA A 67 9.37 -1.42 3.17
N SER A 68 8.90 -0.70 2.15
CA SER A 68 9.79 -0.07 1.16
C SER A 68 10.69 0.98 1.79
N LEU A 69 10.17 1.78 2.72
CA LEU A 69 10.96 2.76 3.48
C LEU A 69 12.00 2.09 4.37
N ASN A 70 11.64 0.98 5.03
CA ASN A 70 12.58 0.19 5.81
C ASN A 70 13.74 -0.33 4.94
N LEU A 71 13.43 -0.87 3.76
CA LEU A 71 14.43 -1.33 2.79
C LEU A 71 15.35 -0.21 2.31
N ALA A 72 14.86 1.03 2.23
CA ALA A 72 15.64 2.21 1.88
C ALA A 72 16.49 2.77 3.04
N GLY A 73 16.36 2.22 4.26
CA GLY A 73 16.98 2.77 5.46
C GLY A 73 16.28 4.02 6.02
N ASP A 74 15.07 4.31 5.56
CA ASP A 74 14.23 5.44 6.03
C ASP A 74 13.25 4.96 7.12
N SER A 75 13.78 4.23 8.11
CA SER A 75 13.05 3.76 9.29
C SER A 75 13.95 3.79 10.53
N PRO A 76 13.47 4.29 11.69
CA PRO A 76 14.23 4.25 12.94
C PRO A 76 14.47 2.83 13.44
N ASP A 77 13.59 1.88 13.09
CA ASP A 77 13.73 0.47 13.39
C ASP A 77 13.41 -0.32 12.11
N PRO A 78 14.42 -0.72 11.32
CA PRO A 78 14.19 -1.37 10.03
C PRO A 78 13.60 -2.78 10.19
N SER A 79 13.68 -3.40 11.37
CA SER A 79 13.13 -4.74 11.64
C SER A 79 11.61 -4.75 11.88
N ARG A 80 11.01 -3.58 12.12
CA ARG A 80 9.58 -3.42 12.40
C ARG A 80 8.94 -2.45 11.41
N LEU A 81 7.67 -2.67 11.09
CA LEU A 81 6.90 -1.73 10.26
C LEU A 81 6.50 -0.50 11.07
N ASN A 82 7.48 0.31 11.45
CA ASN A 82 7.31 1.47 12.31
C ASN A 82 8.07 2.68 11.74
N GLY A 83 7.33 3.66 11.23
CA GLY A 83 7.91 4.85 10.66
C GLY A 83 6.88 5.87 10.20
N ARG A 84 7.28 6.73 9.26
CA ARG A 84 6.46 7.87 8.82
C ARG A 84 5.18 7.48 8.08
N ALA A 85 5.14 6.31 7.45
CA ALA A 85 3.94 5.87 6.75
C ALA A 85 2.92 5.30 7.75
N MET A 86 3.39 4.48 8.69
CA MET A 86 2.53 3.88 9.72
C MET A 86 3.34 3.36 10.90
N THR A 87 2.65 3.17 12.02
CA THR A 87 3.13 2.36 13.14
C THR A 87 2.46 1.00 13.13
N GLU A 88 3.20 -0.02 13.54
CA GLU A 88 2.74 -1.40 13.61
C GLU A 88 1.50 -1.54 14.53
N ASP A 89 1.55 -0.88 15.68
CA ASP A 89 0.48 -0.93 16.69
C ASP A 89 -0.83 -0.31 16.16
N ASP A 90 -0.75 0.84 15.46
CA ASP A 90 -1.94 1.48 14.86
C ASP A 90 -2.60 0.58 13.81
N LEU A 91 -1.78 -0.15 13.03
CA LEU A 91 -2.31 -1.04 12.01
C LEU A 91 -2.94 -2.30 12.62
N LEU A 92 -2.27 -2.91 13.61
CA LEU A 92 -2.81 -4.07 14.33
C LEU A 92 -4.17 -3.76 14.96
N GLN A 93 -4.31 -2.59 15.57
CA GLN A 93 -5.60 -2.14 16.10
C GLN A 93 -6.66 -2.04 14.99
N ARG A 94 -6.35 -1.38 13.86
CA ARG A 94 -7.30 -1.25 12.74
C ARG A 94 -7.67 -2.59 12.11
N LEU A 95 -6.72 -3.52 12.02
CA LEU A 95 -6.96 -4.87 11.49
C LEU A 95 -7.91 -5.65 12.40
N ALA A 96 -7.73 -5.55 13.72
CA ALA A 96 -8.62 -6.16 14.71
C ALA A 96 -10.06 -5.59 14.61
N GLU A 97 -10.21 -4.29 14.36
CA GLU A 97 -11.51 -3.63 14.21
C GLU A 97 -12.22 -3.99 12.90
N LYS A 98 -11.48 -4.06 11.79
CA LYS A 98 -12.06 -4.31 10.45
C LYS A 98 -12.33 -5.78 10.15
N ASN A 99 -11.71 -6.70 10.89
CA ASN A 99 -11.79 -8.14 10.64
C ASN A 99 -11.52 -8.50 9.15
N ASN A 100 -10.43 -7.95 8.60
CA ASN A 100 -10.02 -8.18 7.21
C ASN A 100 -8.78 -9.10 7.15
N PRO A 101 -8.97 -10.42 6.99
CA PRO A 101 -7.87 -11.40 7.05
C PRO A 101 -6.87 -11.22 5.90
N ILE A 102 -7.30 -10.67 4.76
CA ILE A 102 -6.41 -10.40 3.63
C ILE A 102 -5.43 -9.28 4.00
N SER A 103 -5.93 -8.21 4.62
CA SER A 103 -5.07 -7.12 5.07
C SER A 103 -4.10 -7.57 6.16
N GLU A 104 -4.55 -8.44 7.06
CA GLU A 104 -3.70 -9.03 8.08
C GLU A 104 -2.60 -9.93 7.48
N TYR A 105 -2.93 -10.75 6.49
CA TYR A 105 -1.97 -11.59 5.78
C TYR A 105 -0.83 -10.74 5.18
N TYR A 106 -1.16 -9.70 4.42
CA TYR A 106 -0.14 -8.86 3.78
C TYR A 106 0.69 -8.08 4.79
N PHE A 107 0.08 -7.55 5.84
CA PHE A 107 0.80 -6.94 6.94
C PHE A 107 1.82 -7.91 7.56
N ARG A 108 1.38 -9.12 7.94
CA ARG A 108 2.25 -10.12 8.57
C ARG A 108 3.38 -10.55 7.64
N MET A 109 3.09 -10.70 6.35
CA MET A 109 4.10 -11.05 5.35
C MET A 109 5.16 -9.94 5.23
N SER A 110 4.75 -8.67 5.07
CA SER A 110 5.69 -7.54 5.02
C SER A 110 6.49 -7.39 6.32
N ALA A 111 5.85 -7.56 7.48
CA ALA A 111 6.51 -7.52 8.78
C ALA A 111 7.55 -8.65 8.92
N ALA A 112 7.20 -9.88 8.53
CA ALA A 112 8.11 -11.01 8.55
C ALA A 112 9.30 -10.80 7.60
N CYS A 113 9.08 -10.21 6.42
CA CYS A 113 10.16 -9.89 5.48
C CYS A 113 11.17 -8.91 6.07
N VAL A 114 10.70 -7.79 6.64
CA VAL A 114 11.62 -6.79 7.21
C VAL A 114 12.30 -7.31 8.47
N ALA A 115 11.60 -8.08 9.30
CA ALA A 115 12.19 -8.74 10.47
C ALA A 115 13.30 -9.72 10.05
N TYR A 116 13.06 -10.58 9.05
CA TYR A 116 14.05 -11.53 8.55
C TYR A 116 15.30 -10.86 7.96
N LEU A 117 15.14 -9.71 7.29
CA LEU A 117 16.25 -9.02 6.64
C LEU A 117 17.12 -8.20 7.60
N PHE A 118 16.54 -7.70 8.69
CA PHE A 118 17.20 -6.73 9.56
C PHE A 118 17.34 -7.18 11.03
N GLY A 119 16.83 -8.36 11.41
CA GLY A 119 16.79 -8.86 12.79
C GLY A 119 17.16 -10.33 12.94
#